data_AF-A0A835QHT2-F1
#
_entry.id   AF-A0A835QHT2-F1
#
_cell.length_a   1.000
_cell.length_b   1.000
_cell.length_c   1.000
_cell.angle_alpha   90.00
_cell.angle_beta   90.00
_cell.angle_gamma   90.00
#
_symmetry.space_group_name_H-M   'P 1'
#
loop_
_entity.id
_entity.type
_entity.pdbx_description
1 polymer ?
#
loop_
_entity_poly.entity_id
_entity_poly.type
_entity_poly.pdbx_seq_one_letter_code
_entity_poly.pdbx_strand_id
1 'polypeptide(L)'
;MPAIARHTACLAQYTRSKMLELKHGNGLKVCFLYGRTVEKTGCFCNPGACAKFLGLSHSDLLSNLEAGHVCWDDNDVLHGKPTGAVRISFGYMSTFEDAEKFLTFLKTSFVTKTSSLMNLHSTEAEEDKFSDVGWQQLEDGVRLKSITIYPIKSCAGFTVSRWPLVDSGLKYDREWLVRGPNGEILTQKKGS
;
A
#
# COMPACT_ATOMS: atom_id res chain seq x y z
N MET A 1 -0.66 -33.45 -4.12
CA MET A 1 -0.82 -31.97 -4.12
C MET A 1 -2.14 -31.63 -4.80
N PRO A 2 -3.14 -31.05 -4.10
CA PRO A 2 -4.42 -30.66 -4.71
C PRO A 2 -4.18 -29.69 -5.87
N ALA A 3 -4.99 -29.77 -6.94
CA ALA A 3 -4.86 -28.90 -8.12
C ALA A 3 -4.81 -27.40 -7.76
N ILE A 4 -5.54 -27.01 -6.71
CA ILE A 4 -5.58 -25.65 -6.14
C ILE A 4 -4.21 -25.22 -5.62
N ALA A 5 -3.55 -26.04 -4.80
CA ALA A 5 -2.25 -25.71 -4.22
C ALA A 5 -1.19 -25.53 -5.31
N ARG A 6 -1.23 -26.38 -6.35
CA ARG A 6 -0.35 -26.24 -7.52
C ARG A 6 -0.62 -24.94 -8.27
N HIS A 7 -1.89 -24.62 -8.52
CA HIS A 7 -2.30 -23.39 -9.18
C HIS A 7 -1.80 -22.14 -8.45
N THR A 8 -2.09 -22.02 -7.15
CA THR A 8 -1.66 -20.87 -6.35
C THR A 8 -0.14 -20.78 -6.23
N ALA A 9 0.55 -21.93 -6.16
CA ALA A 9 2.01 -21.97 -6.16
C ALA A 9 2.60 -21.50 -7.49
N CYS A 10 2.03 -21.90 -8.62
CA CYS A 10 2.45 -21.45 -9.95
C CYS A 10 2.28 -19.93 -10.09
N LEU A 11 1.16 -19.35 -9.65
CA LEU A 11 0.95 -17.90 -9.66
C LEU A 11 1.95 -17.14 -8.78
N ALA A 12 2.17 -17.64 -7.56
CA ALA A 12 3.13 -17.05 -6.64
C ALA A 12 4.56 -17.10 -7.21
N GLN A 13 4.96 -18.24 -7.80
CA GLN A 13 6.27 -18.41 -8.40
C GLN A 13 6.44 -17.53 -9.65
N TYR A 14 5.43 -17.47 -10.51
CA TYR A 14 5.42 -16.61 -11.69
C TYR A 14 5.62 -15.14 -11.30
N THR A 15 4.79 -14.65 -10.38
CA THR A 15 4.84 -13.26 -9.89
C THR A 15 6.19 -12.97 -9.25
N ARG A 16 6.72 -13.89 -8.44
CA ARG A 16 8.04 -13.76 -7.80
C ARG A 16 9.14 -13.60 -8.84
N SER A 17 9.18 -14.46 -9.85
CA SER A 17 10.19 -14.38 -10.92
C SER A 17 10.15 -13.03 -11.62
N LYS A 18 8.96 -12.55 -11.98
CA LYS A 18 8.79 -11.24 -12.62
C LYS A 18 9.18 -10.08 -11.72
N MET A 19 8.85 -10.12 -10.42
CA MET A 19 9.25 -9.07 -9.48
C MET A 19 10.77 -8.99 -9.28
N LEU A 20 11.50 -10.13 -9.35
CA LEU A 20 12.97 -10.13 -9.25
C LEU A 20 13.67 -9.47 -10.45
N GLU A 21 13.00 -9.44 -11.60
CA GLU A 21 13.49 -8.79 -12.82
C GLU A 21 13.29 -7.26 -12.78
N LEU A 22 12.41 -6.76 -11.90
CA LEU A 22 12.11 -5.33 -11.81
C LEU A 22 13.25 -4.54 -11.16
N LYS A 23 13.74 -3.54 -11.89
CA LYS A 23 14.75 -2.58 -11.44
C LYS A 23 14.26 -1.16 -11.72
N HIS A 24 14.56 -0.24 -10.82
CA HIS A 24 14.40 1.19 -11.05
C HIS A 24 15.38 1.67 -12.13
N GLY A 25 15.17 2.89 -12.64
CA GLY A 25 16.07 3.51 -13.63
C GLY A 25 17.52 3.72 -13.13
N ASN A 26 17.77 3.67 -11.82
CA ASN A 26 19.12 3.69 -11.23
C ASN A 26 19.77 2.29 -11.14
N GLY A 27 19.11 1.25 -11.67
CA GLY A 27 19.59 -0.14 -11.66
C GLY A 27 19.36 -0.90 -10.34
N LEU A 28 18.87 -0.24 -9.28
CA LEU A 28 18.53 -0.89 -8.02
C LEU A 28 17.21 -1.67 -8.14
N LYS A 29 17.07 -2.74 -7.36
CA LYS A 29 15.85 -3.57 -7.34
C LYS A 29 14.68 -2.78 -6.77
N VAL A 30 13.49 -3.01 -7.32
CA VAL A 30 12.25 -2.36 -6.83
C VAL A 30 11.84 -2.88 -5.46
N CYS A 31 12.08 -4.16 -5.19
CA CYS A 31 11.70 -4.77 -3.93
C CYS A 31 12.67 -5.88 -3.53
N PHE A 32 12.70 -6.15 -2.23
CA PHE A 32 13.35 -7.33 -1.65
C PHE A 32 12.29 -8.37 -1.33
N LEU A 33 12.36 -9.54 -1.97
CA LEU A 33 11.37 -10.60 -1.78
C LEU A 33 11.74 -11.51 -0.60
N TYR A 34 10.80 -11.66 0.33
CA TYR A 34 10.88 -12.58 1.46
C TYR A 34 10.57 -14.04 1.05
N GLY A 35 11.34 -14.99 1.57
CA GLY A 35 11.08 -16.44 1.41
C GLY A 35 11.46 -17.00 0.04
N ARG A 36 12.22 -18.11 0.02
CA ARG A 36 12.52 -18.89 -1.20
C ARG A 36 11.43 -19.92 -1.52
N THR A 37 10.58 -20.24 -0.55
CA THR A 37 9.50 -21.23 -0.64
C THR A 37 8.26 -20.69 0.06
N VAL A 38 7.09 -21.00 -0.51
CA VAL A 38 5.74 -20.61 -0.04
C VAL A 38 5.48 -21.03 1.42
N GLU A 39 6.30 -21.91 1.97
CA GLU A 39 6.17 -22.48 3.32
C GLU A 39 6.64 -21.56 4.46
N LYS A 40 7.36 -20.47 4.18
CA LYS A 40 7.72 -19.47 5.21
C LYS A 40 6.81 -18.27 5.14
N THR A 41 5.52 -18.48 5.33
CA THR A 41 4.57 -17.39 5.61
C THR A 41 4.65 -17.08 7.10
N GLY A 42 4.83 -15.81 7.49
CA GLY A 42 4.91 -15.52 8.93
C GLY A 42 5.33 -14.12 9.38
N CYS A 43 5.86 -13.28 8.48
CA CYS A 43 6.33 -11.93 8.85
C CYS A 43 5.25 -11.12 9.63
N PHE A 44 3.99 -11.17 9.17
CA PHE A 44 2.91 -10.33 9.70
C PHE A 44 2.25 -10.84 10.99
N CYS A 45 2.29 -12.15 11.24
CA CYS A 45 1.77 -12.74 12.49
C CYS A 45 2.85 -12.99 13.53
N ASN A 46 4.13 -12.91 13.14
CA ASN A 46 5.29 -12.93 14.01
C ASN A 46 6.23 -11.77 13.63
N PRO A 47 6.12 -10.61 14.30
CA PRO A 47 6.96 -9.45 13.98
C PRO A 47 8.45 -9.73 14.12
N GLY A 48 8.84 -10.68 14.98
CA GLY A 48 10.23 -11.13 15.11
C GLY A 48 10.78 -11.78 13.83
N ALA A 49 9.94 -12.43 13.03
CA ALA A 49 10.35 -12.99 11.74
C ALA A 49 10.62 -11.90 10.69
N CYS A 50 9.83 -10.81 10.69
CA CYS A 50 10.13 -9.62 9.90
C CYS A 50 11.45 -8.98 10.34
N ALA A 51 11.57 -8.68 11.64
CA ALA A 51 12.75 -8.02 12.19
C ALA A 51 14.05 -8.75 11.84
N LYS A 52 14.06 -10.07 12.03
CA LYS A 52 15.21 -10.91 11.68
C LYS A 52 15.57 -10.85 10.19
N PHE A 53 14.58 -10.82 9.30
CA PHE A 53 14.83 -10.77 7.86
C PHE A 53 15.33 -9.41 7.38
N LEU A 54 14.77 -8.34 7.95
CA LEU A 54 15.16 -6.96 7.65
C LEU A 54 16.51 -6.59 8.29
N GLY A 55 17.10 -7.50 9.08
CA GLY A 55 18.38 -7.26 9.76
C GLY A 55 18.28 -6.21 10.85
N LEU A 56 17.11 -6.10 11.50
CA LEU A 56 16.91 -5.26 12.67
C LEU A 56 17.58 -5.92 13.87
N SER A 57 18.46 -5.17 14.52
CA SER A 57 19.13 -5.59 15.75
C SER A 57 18.18 -5.44 16.95
N HIS A 58 18.54 -6.01 18.10
CA HIS A 58 17.78 -5.81 19.33
C HIS A 58 17.73 -4.32 19.72
N SER A 59 18.84 -3.59 19.57
CA SER A 59 18.87 -2.15 19.82
C SER A 59 18.02 -1.36 18.84
N ASP A 60 17.96 -1.76 17.56
CA ASP A 60 17.09 -1.11 16.56
C ASP A 60 15.61 -1.26 16.96
N LEU A 61 15.22 -2.43 17.47
CA LEU A 61 13.84 -2.67 17.91
C LEU A 61 13.50 -1.85 19.16
N LEU A 62 14.43 -1.72 20.10
CA LEU A 62 14.25 -0.91 21.29
C LEU A 62 14.18 0.58 20.94
N SER A 63 15.11 1.09 20.14
CA SER A 63 15.07 2.49 19.69
C SER A 63 13.81 2.78 18.92
N ASN A 64 13.34 1.82 18.11
CA ASN A 64 12.10 2.00 17.37
C ASN A 64 10.89 2.08 18.30
N LEU A 65 10.85 1.25 19.34
CA LEU A 65 9.80 1.29 20.35
C LEU A 65 9.82 2.59 21.15
N GLU A 66 11.01 3.06 21.54
CA GLU A 66 11.21 4.32 22.27
C GLU A 66 10.81 5.55 21.44
N ALA A 67 11.06 5.51 20.13
CA ALA A 67 10.57 6.52 19.19
C ALA A 67 9.05 6.44 18.95
N GLY A 68 8.35 5.49 19.57
CA GLY A 68 6.91 5.32 19.47
C GLY A 68 6.45 4.65 18.18
N HIS A 69 7.33 3.91 17.48
CA HIS A 69 6.96 3.28 16.23
C HIS A 69 5.89 2.22 16.40
N VAL A 70 4.86 2.34 15.57
CA VAL A 70 3.72 1.45 15.49
C VAL A 70 3.48 1.07 14.04
N CYS A 71 2.88 -0.09 13.78
CA CYS A 71 2.72 -0.63 12.42
C CYS A 71 1.80 0.18 11.48
N TRP A 72 1.26 1.31 11.95
CA TRP A 72 0.37 2.22 11.23
C TRP A 72 0.93 3.66 11.23
N ASP A 73 2.13 3.89 11.74
CA ASP A 73 2.76 5.20 11.58
C ASP A 73 3.24 5.41 10.13
N ASP A 74 3.63 6.65 9.81
CA ASP A 74 4.14 7.02 8.48
C ASP A 74 5.66 6.74 8.32
N ASN A 75 6.27 6.01 9.26
CA ASN A 75 7.72 5.79 9.32
C ASN A 75 8.10 4.40 8.76
N ASP A 76 7.92 4.22 7.46
CA ASP A 76 8.18 2.95 6.76
C ASP A 76 9.68 2.58 6.65
N VAL A 77 10.57 3.57 6.79
CA VAL A 77 12.04 3.39 6.71
C VAL A 77 12.72 4.17 7.82
N LEU A 78 13.41 3.46 8.71
CA LEU A 78 14.13 4.01 9.85
C LEU A 78 15.60 3.66 9.77
N HIS A 79 16.46 4.68 9.84
CA HIS A 79 17.92 4.53 9.69
C HIS A 79 18.34 3.75 8.42
N GLY A 80 17.59 3.94 7.32
CA GLY A 80 17.83 3.25 6.05
C GLY A 80 17.40 1.78 6.02
N LYS A 81 16.79 1.27 7.09
CA LYS A 81 16.20 -0.06 7.15
C LYS A 81 14.67 0.05 7.06
N PRO A 82 14.02 -0.73 6.18
CA PRO A 82 12.57 -0.81 6.19
C PRO A 82 12.10 -1.42 7.52
N THR A 83 10.93 -1.00 7.98
CA THR A 83 10.38 -1.40 9.29
C THR A 83 9.24 -2.40 9.18
N GLY A 84 8.76 -2.63 7.96
CA GLY A 84 7.71 -3.57 7.65
C GLY A 84 7.95 -4.35 6.37
N ALA A 85 6.94 -5.11 5.98
CA ALA A 85 6.89 -5.83 4.72
C ALA A 85 5.52 -5.63 4.08
N VAL A 86 5.42 -5.89 2.78
CA VAL A 86 4.14 -5.96 2.05
C VAL A 86 3.90 -7.40 1.62
N ARG A 87 2.65 -7.89 1.72
CA ARG A 87 2.24 -9.24 1.32
C ARG A 87 1.29 -9.22 0.15
N ILE A 88 1.60 -10.01 -0.86
CA ILE A 88 0.65 -10.43 -1.90
C ILE A 88 0.23 -11.89 -1.65
N SER A 89 -1.03 -12.23 -1.93
CA SER A 89 -1.57 -13.58 -1.74
C SER A 89 -2.47 -13.94 -2.91
N PHE A 90 -2.30 -15.15 -3.45
CA PHE A 90 -3.11 -15.68 -4.53
C PHE A 90 -4.08 -16.71 -4.00
N GLY A 91 -5.36 -16.55 -4.33
CA GLY A 91 -6.42 -17.49 -3.98
C GLY A 91 -6.71 -18.44 -5.14
N TYR A 92 -7.60 -19.40 -4.89
CA TYR A 92 -8.05 -20.36 -5.91
C TYR A 92 -8.53 -19.69 -7.21
N MET A 93 -9.27 -18.58 -7.08
CA MET A 93 -9.85 -17.86 -8.23
C MET A 93 -8.90 -16.86 -8.88
N SER A 94 -7.70 -16.66 -8.31
CA SER A 94 -6.71 -15.77 -8.92
C SER A 94 -6.24 -16.35 -10.25
N THR A 95 -5.92 -15.49 -11.20
CA THR A 95 -5.44 -15.86 -12.53
C THR A 95 -4.07 -15.26 -12.81
N PHE A 96 -3.42 -15.71 -13.89
CA PHE A 96 -2.19 -15.07 -14.36
C PHE A 96 -2.43 -13.64 -14.83
N GLU A 97 -3.64 -13.33 -15.31
CA GLU A 97 -4.01 -11.98 -15.70
C GLU A 97 -4.06 -11.04 -14.48
N ASP A 98 -4.57 -11.52 -13.33
CA ASP A 98 -4.54 -10.75 -12.09
C ASP A 98 -3.10 -10.47 -11.62
N ALA A 99 -2.22 -11.47 -11.74
CA ALA A 99 -0.80 -11.31 -11.45
C ALA A 99 -0.14 -10.28 -12.39
N GLU A 100 -0.45 -10.31 -13.68
CA GLU A 100 0.06 -9.34 -14.66
C GLU A 100 -0.45 -7.92 -14.41
N LYS A 101 -1.72 -7.75 -14.02
CA LYS A 101 -2.28 -6.45 -13.62
C LYS A 101 -1.51 -5.87 -12.43
N PHE A 102 -1.23 -6.69 -11.42
CA PHE A 102 -0.40 -6.28 -10.29
C PHE A 102 1.03 -5.91 -10.69
N LEU A 103 1.68 -6.72 -11.53
CA LEU A 103 3.03 -6.44 -12.03
C LEU A 103 3.07 -5.16 -12.87
N THR A 104 2.03 -4.91 -13.67
CA THR A 104 1.87 -3.69 -14.45
C THR A 104 1.76 -2.48 -13.54
N PHE A 105 0.92 -2.55 -12.51
CA PHE A 105 0.83 -1.50 -11.48
C PHE A 105 2.19 -1.21 -10.84
N LEU A 106 2.98 -2.23 -10.49
CA LEU A 106 4.31 -2.03 -9.92
C LEU A 106 5.26 -1.33 -10.90
N LYS A 107 5.24 -1.73 -12.17
CA LYS A 107 6.06 -1.12 -13.20
C LYS A 107 5.69 0.35 -13.41
N THR A 108 4.42 0.64 -13.61
CA THR A 108 3.95 2.00 -13.90
C THR A 108 4.14 2.95 -12.73
N SER A 109 3.99 2.45 -11.50
CA SER A 109 4.02 3.31 -10.30
C SER A 109 5.41 3.48 -9.71
N PHE A 110 6.27 2.45 -9.81
CA PHE A 110 7.57 2.45 -9.10
C PHE A 110 8.79 2.28 -10.01
N VAL A 111 8.67 1.73 -11.22
CA VAL A 111 9.81 1.51 -12.14
C VAL A 111 9.94 2.64 -13.15
N THR A 112 8.89 2.87 -13.91
CA THR A 112 8.87 3.86 -14.95
C THR A 112 8.88 5.22 -14.29
N LYS A 113 10.01 5.93 -14.35
CA LYS A 113 9.98 7.39 -14.16
C LYS A 113 9.01 7.90 -15.21
N THR A 114 8.02 8.69 -14.80
CA THR A 114 7.21 9.48 -15.72
C THR A 114 8.11 10.54 -16.38
N SER A 115 9.06 10.13 -17.22
CA SER A 115 9.88 11.00 -18.05
C SER A 115 9.13 11.48 -19.29
N SER A 116 7.86 11.06 -19.47
CA SER A 116 6.96 11.63 -20.47
C SER A 116 6.36 12.99 -20.07
N LEU A 117 6.66 13.53 -18.88
CA LEU A 117 6.28 14.90 -18.50
C LEU A 117 7.41 15.94 -18.72
N MET A 118 8.63 15.52 -19.11
CA MET A 118 9.81 16.41 -19.12
C MET A 118 10.31 16.87 -20.51
N ASN A 119 9.57 16.61 -21.59
CA ASN A 119 10.01 16.97 -22.95
C ASN A 119 9.30 18.16 -23.60
N LEU A 120 8.48 18.94 -22.88
CA LEU A 120 7.87 20.15 -23.43
C LEU A 120 8.05 21.33 -22.46
N HIS A 121 9.20 22.01 -22.55
CA HIS A 121 9.32 23.48 -22.57
C HIS A 121 10.78 23.87 -22.40
N SER A 122 11.46 24.04 -23.54
CA SER A 122 12.63 24.91 -23.63
C SER A 122 12.13 26.23 -24.22
N THR A 123 12.08 27.29 -23.42
CA THR A 123 12.40 28.69 -23.78
C THR A 123 12.22 29.59 -22.56
N GLU A 124 13.04 30.64 -22.53
CA GLU A 124 13.55 31.40 -21.39
C GLU A 124 12.65 32.56 -20.90
N ALA A 125 13.06 33.13 -19.75
CA ALA A 125 12.69 34.43 -19.11
C ALA A 125 11.29 34.50 -18.45
N GLU A 126 11.06 35.02 -17.24
CA GLU A 126 11.79 35.91 -16.32
C GLU A 126 11.20 35.78 -14.88
N GLU A 127 11.91 36.27 -13.88
CA GLU A 127 11.64 36.16 -12.43
C GLU A 127 10.46 37.04 -11.92
N ASP A 128 9.54 36.50 -11.08
CA ASP A 128 9.20 37.08 -9.76
C ASP A 128 8.25 36.24 -8.86
N LYS A 129 8.77 35.90 -7.66
CA LYS A 129 8.22 35.77 -6.27
C LYS A 129 6.90 35.00 -5.89
N PHE A 130 7.11 33.91 -5.13
CA PHE A 130 6.40 33.38 -3.93
C PHE A 130 4.88 33.07 -4.04
N SER A 131 4.47 31.87 -4.51
CA SER A 131 4.25 30.59 -3.80
C SER A 131 3.10 30.55 -2.78
N ASP A 132 1.94 30.04 -3.21
CA ASP A 132 1.32 28.85 -2.60
C ASP A 132 0.47 28.14 -3.67
N VAL A 133 0.45 26.82 -3.63
CA VAL A 133 0.41 25.92 -4.79
C VAL A 133 -0.91 26.00 -5.56
N GLY A 134 -0.91 26.73 -6.68
CA GLY A 134 -1.98 26.70 -7.65
C GLY A 134 -2.07 25.33 -8.30
N TRP A 135 -3.18 24.63 -8.10
CA TRP A 135 -3.60 23.49 -8.93
C TRP A 135 -3.82 24.01 -10.36
N GLN A 136 -2.73 24.17 -11.12
CA GLN A 136 -2.81 24.40 -12.54
C GLN A 136 -3.53 23.19 -13.13
N GLN A 137 -4.64 23.49 -13.80
CA GLN A 137 -5.57 22.54 -14.39
C GLN A 137 -4.80 21.38 -15.02
N LEU A 138 -5.00 20.19 -14.44
CA LEU A 138 -4.63 18.95 -15.08
C LEU A 138 -5.45 18.84 -16.37
N GLU A 139 -4.86 19.25 -17.49
CA GLU A 139 -5.37 19.08 -18.86
C GLU A 139 -5.25 17.61 -19.30
N ASP A 140 -5.84 16.71 -18.52
CA ASP A 140 -6.76 15.65 -18.92
C ASP A 140 -7.27 15.03 -17.61
N GLY A 141 -8.37 15.60 -17.14
CA GLY A 141 -8.69 15.73 -15.72
C GLY A 141 -8.88 14.40 -15.00
N VAL A 142 -8.06 14.18 -13.97
CA VAL A 142 -8.35 13.15 -12.95
C VAL A 142 -9.70 13.48 -12.33
N ARG A 143 -10.71 12.68 -12.68
CA ARG A 143 -12.08 12.81 -12.15
C ARG A 143 -12.37 11.74 -11.13
N LEU A 144 -12.97 12.15 -10.02
CA LEU A 144 -13.56 11.24 -9.06
C LEU A 144 -14.67 10.43 -9.74
N LYS A 145 -14.49 9.12 -9.85
CA LYS A 145 -15.46 8.25 -10.53
C LYS A 145 -16.71 8.00 -9.68
N SER A 146 -16.52 7.73 -8.39
CA SER A 146 -17.59 7.43 -7.44
C SER A 146 -17.09 7.56 -6.01
N ILE A 147 -17.97 7.95 -5.10
CA ILE A 147 -17.74 7.87 -3.65
C ILE A 147 -18.68 6.79 -3.11
N THR A 148 -18.17 5.84 -2.33
CA THR A 148 -18.98 4.82 -1.65
C THR A 148 -18.76 4.93 -0.16
N ILE A 149 -19.84 5.07 0.59
CA ILE A 149 -19.82 5.24 2.04
C ILE A 149 -20.18 3.92 2.69
N TYR A 150 -19.38 3.53 3.67
CA TYR A 150 -19.57 2.32 4.47
C TYR A 150 -19.80 2.73 5.93
N PRO A 151 -21.06 2.99 6.35
CA PRO A 151 -21.35 3.38 7.74
C PRO A 151 -20.90 2.33 8.75
N ILE A 152 -20.93 1.06 8.34
CA ILE A 152 -20.43 -0.07 9.11
C ILE A 152 -19.42 -0.82 8.24
N LYS A 153 -18.20 -0.98 8.77
CA LYS A 153 -17.14 -1.74 8.09
C LYS A 153 -17.62 -3.16 7.79
N SER A 154 -17.34 -3.65 6.58
CA SER A 154 -17.76 -4.97 6.08
C SER A 154 -19.26 -5.15 5.79
N CYS A 155 -20.09 -4.12 5.95
CA CYS A 155 -21.47 -4.11 5.44
C CYS A 155 -21.55 -3.50 4.02
N ALA A 156 -22.72 -3.61 3.39
CA ALA A 156 -22.99 -2.96 2.11
C ALA A 156 -22.89 -1.44 2.24
N GLY A 157 -22.12 -0.80 1.36
CA GLY A 157 -22.02 0.64 1.27
C GLY A 157 -23.06 1.23 0.32
N PHE A 158 -23.24 2.55 0.37
CA PHE A 158 -24.07 3.28 -0.60
C PHE A 158 -23.25 4.33 -1.34
N THR A 159 -23.55 4.53 -2.61
CA THR A 159 -22.84 5.46 -3.49
C THR A 159 -23.40 6.86 -3.34
N VAL A 160 -22.54 7.87 -3.29
CA VAL A 160 -22.90 9.29 -3.29
C VAL A 160 -22.20 10.04 -4.41
N SER A 161 -22.80 11.14 -4.86
CA SER A 161 -22.23 12.01 -5.90
C SER A 161 -21.20 13.02 -5.36
N ARG A 162 -21.29 13.36 -4.07
CA ARG A 162 -20.40 14.29 -3.37
C ARG A 162 -20.39 13.98 -1.88
N TRP A 163 -19.32 14.38 -1.18
CA TRP A 163 -19.25 14.30 0.28
C TRP A 163 -18.47 15.50 0.85
N PRO A 164 -18.83 16.05 2.02
CA PRO A 164 -18.09 17.16 2.61
C PRO A 164 -16.66 16.77 3.01
N LEU A 165 -15.71 17.66 2.72
CA LEU A 165 -14.32 17.57 3.19
C LEU A 165 -14.13 18.58 4.33
N VAL A 166 -13.43 18.15 5.36
CA VAL A 166 -12.97 18.96 6.50
C VAL A 166 -11.45 18.82 6.59
N ASP A 167 -10.80 19.59 7.47
CA ASP A 167 -9.34 19.59 7.60
C ASP A 167 -8.76 18.21 7.95
N SER A 168 -9.56 17.35 8.60
CA SER A 168 -9.21 15.95 8.93
C SER A 168 -9.56 14.91 7.84
N GLY A 169 -10.14 15.33 6.71
CA GLY A 169 -10.54 14.44 5.60
C GLY A 169 -12.04 14.43 5.35
N LEU A 170 -12.60 13.27 4.99
CA LEU A 170 -14.04 13.15 4.72
C LEU A 170 -14.82 13.31 6.02
N LYS A 171 -15.80 14.23 6.04
CA LYS A 171 -16.62 14.50 7.23
C LYS A 171 -17.22 13.20 7.79
N TYR A 172 -17.08 12.98 9.09
CA TYR A 172 -17.53 11.79 9.83
C TYR A 172 -16.76 10.49 9.58
N ASP A 173 -15.69 10.48 8.78
CA ASP A 173 -14.87 9.28 8.61
C ASP A 173 -14.24 8.89 9.96
N ARG A 174 -14.59 7.70 10.46
CA ARG A 174 -14.08 7.11 11.72
C ARG A 174 -14.38 7.92 13.00
N GLU A 175 -15.25 8.92 12.93
CA GLU A 175 -15.64 9.72 14.10
C GLU A 175 -16.74 9.05 14.95
N TRP A 176 -17.39 8.00 14.44
CA TRP A 176 -18.57 7.38 15.06
C TRP A 176 -18.39 5.88 15.26
N LEU A 177 -19.05 5.36 16.29
CA LEU A 177 -18.99 3.97 16.74
C LEU A 177 -20.43 3.48 16.93
N VAL A 178 -20.70 2.19 16.66
CA VAL A 178 -22.00 1.61 16.96
C VAL A 178 -22.06 1.23 18.44
N ARG A 179 -23.09 1.71 19.15
CA ARG A 179 -23.36 1.39 20.55
C ARG A 179 -24.54 0.41 20.64
N GLY A 180 -24.34 -0.71 21.33
CA GLY A 180 -25.38 -1.68 21.59
C GLY A 180 -26.36 -1.23 22.69
N PRO A 181 -27.47 -1.97 22.90
CA PRO A 181 -28.53 -1.58 23.83
C PRO A 181 -28.06 -1.48 25.28
N ASN A 182 -27.02 -2.23 25.68
CA ASN A 182 -26.49 -2.23 27.04
C ASN A 182 -25.32 -1.24 27.20
N GLY A 183 -25.07 -0.42 26.19
CA GLY A 183 -24.06 0.62 26.19
C GLY A 183 -22.67 0.16 25.76
N GLU A 184 -22.51 -1.10 25.36
CA GLU A 184 -21.28 -1.64 24.81
C GLU A 184 -20.96 -1.06 23.42
N ILE A 185 -19.68 -0.83 23.16
CA ILE A 185 -19.21 -0.42 21.83
C ILE A 185 -19.02 -1.68 21.00
N LEU A 186 -19.76 -1.78 19.89
CA LEU A 186 -19.63 -2.89 18.95
C LEU A 186 -18.39 -2.67 18.09
N THR A 187 -17.44 -3.60 18.22
CA THR A 187 -16.25 -3.64 17.36
C THR A 187 -16.21 -4.97 16.64
N GLN A 188 -15.68 -4.97 15.42
CA GLN A 188 -15.56 -6.16 14.56
C GLN A 188 -14.81 -7.33 15.24
N LYS A 189 -14.07 -7.09 16.34
CA LYS A 189 -13.29 -8.11 17.05
C LYS A 189 -14.10 -8.98 18.03
N LYS A 190 -15.36 -8.66 18.34
CA LYS A 190 -16.20 -9.47 19.27
C LYS A 190 -17.26 -10.28 18.52
N GLY A 191 -16.83 -11.03 17.51
CA GLY A 191 -17.67 -11.94 16.74
C GLY A 191 -16.97 -13.28 16.57
N SER A 192 -16.77 -14.00 17.66
CA SER A 192 -16.47 -15.43 17.72
C SER A 192 -17.10 -15.99 18.98
#